data_AF-A0A7K4IBA0-F1
#
_entry.id   AF-A0A7K4IBA0-F1
#
_cell.length_a   1.000
_cell.length_b   1.000
_cell.length_c   1.000
_cell.angle_alpha   90.00
_cell.angle_beta   90.00
_cell.angle_gamma   90.00
#
_symmetry.space_group_name_H-M   'P 1'
#
loop_
_entity.id
_entity.type
_entity.pdbx_description
1 polymer ?
#
loop_
_entity_poly.entity_id
_entity_poly.type
_entity_poly.pdbx_seq_one_letter_code
_entity_poly.pdbx_strand_id
1 'polypeptide(L)'
;MRQGSSSESATERFVADGMLGKIALWLRLTGHDCYYAPDMSDDDLLTLAAEENRVLLTSDEELDTRAISQGLKSMLVRGDVDAEVASVFREFHIRPEVNPSVARCSKCNGRLTEVQRDEKSRLKGLVYESTLEHYDKFWLCESCNSVYFQGGHWKNITAYMERIQEMMGDTRSSPDA
;
A
#
# COMPACT_ATOMS: atom_id res chain seq x y z
N MET A 1 -1.06 40.13 -8.47
CA MET A 1 -1.77 38.92 -8.91
C MET A 1 -0.82 37.74 -8.72
N ARG A 2 -0.93 37.00 -7.60
CA ARG A 2 -0.16 35.78 -7.37
C ARG A 2 -1.08 34.62 -7.74
N GLN A 3 -0.79 33.95 -8.84
CA GLN A 3 -1.47 32.71 -9.19
C GLN A 3 -0.94 31.62 -8.24
N GLY A 4 -1.83 31.08 -7.41
CA GLY A 4 -1.55 29.92 -6.59
C GLY A 4 -1.40 28.70 -7.50
N SER A 5 -0.18 28.18 -7.57
CA SER A 5 0.12 26.86 -8.10
C SER A 5 -0.52 25.83 -7.18
N SER A 6 -1.71 25.36 -7.53
CA SER A 6 -2.32 24.16 -6.96
C SER A 6 -1.48 22.97 -7.42
N SER A 7 -0.43 22.63 -6.67
CA SER A 7 0.26 21.36 -6.88
C SER A 7 -0.66 20.25 -6.35
N GLU A 8 -1.35 19.55 -7.25
CA GLU A 8 -1.79 18.18 -6.95
C GLU A 8 -0.52 17.43 -6.55
N SER A 9 -0.37 17.11 -5.27
CA SER A 9 0.78 16.32 -4.81
C SER A 9 0.65 14.95 -5.44
N ALA A 10 1.50 14.64 -6.42
CA ALA A 10 1.60 13.30 -6.96
C ALA A 10 1.91 12.35 -5.79
N THR A 11 0.97 11.47 -5.46
CA THR A 11 1.16 10.45 -4.44
C THR A 11 2.32 9.55 -4.87
N GLU A 12 3.33 9.37 -4.01
CA GLU A 12 4.49 8.54 -4.32
C GLU A 12 4.05 7.13 -4.73
N ARG A 13 4.77 6.57 -5.71
CA ARG A 13 4.60 5.18 -6.16
C ARG A 13 5.77 4.38 -5.64
N PHE A 14 5.51 3.14 -5.28
CA PHE A 14 6.49 2.28 -4.63
C PHE A 14 6.76 1.04 -5.48
N VAL A 15 7.96 0.52 -5.35
CA VAL A 15 8.30 -0.86 -5.68
C VAL A 15 8.91 -1.50 -4.43
N ALA A 16 8.41 -2.67 -4.05
CA ALA A 16 8.88 -3.44 -2.91
C ALA A 16 9.47 -4.76 -3.40
N ASP A 17 10.64 -5.10 -2.88
CA ASP A 17 11.28 -6.40 -3.10
C ASP A 17 10.49 -7.54 -2.43
N GLY A 18 10.99 -8.78 -2.56
CA GLY A 18 10.36 -9.97 -1.99
C GLY A 18 10.33 -10.05 -0.46
N MET A 19 11.05 -9.19 0.25
CA MET A 19 11.06 -9.19 1.72
C MET A 19 9.92 -8.34 2.29
N LEU A 20 9.45 -7.34 1.53
CA LEU A 20 8.52 -6.32 2.03
C LEU A 20 7.06 -6.53 1.61
N GLY A 21 6.65 -7.79 1.45
CA GLY A 21 5.29 -8.13 1.01
C GLY A 21 4.17 -7.60 1.91
N LYS A 22 4.40 -7.55 3.24
CA LYS A 22 3.43 -6.94 4.17
C LYS A 22 3.34 -5.42 4.04
N ILE A 23 4.44 -4.75 3.75
CA ILE A 23 4.44 -3.31 3.50
C ILE A 23 3.70 -3.03 2.20
N ALA A 24 3.98 -3.80 1.15
CA ALA A 24 3.26 -3.66 -0.12
C ALA A 24 1.74 -3.85 0.05
N LEU A 25 1.33 -4.84 0.85
CA LEU A 25 -0.07 -5.05 1.22
C LEU A 25 -0.69 -3.79 1.85
N TRP A 26 -0.04 -3.22 2.86
CA TRP A 26 -0.60 -2.08 3.59
C TRP A 26 -0.56 -0.78 2.82
N LEU A 27 0.47 -0.56 2.00
CA LEU A 27 0.50 0.55 1.03
C LEU A 27 -0.70 0.48 0.08
N ARG A 28 -0.98 -0.70 -0.49
CA ARG A 28 -2.13 -0.89 -1.38
C ARG A 28 -3.46 -0.64 -0.69
N LEU A 29 -3.64 -1.17 0.52
CA LEU A 29 -4.88 -1.00 1.28
C LEU A 29 -5.12 0.46 1.70
N THR A 30 -4.06 1.24 1.93
CA THR A 30 -4.15 2.69 2.18
C THR A 30 -4.25 3.54 0.91
N GLY A 31 -4.29 2.91 -0.28
CA GLY A 31 -4.53 3.57 -1.57
C GLY A 31 -3.29 3.87 -2.40
N HIS A 32 -2.11 3.51 -1.93
CA HIS A 32 -0.84 3.78 -2.61
C HIS A 32 -0.54 2.72 -3.66
N ASP A 33 0.05 3.17 -4.77
CA ASP A 33 0.52 2.29 -5.83
C ASP A 33 1.83 1.63 -5.38
N CYS A 34 1.79 0.34 -5.08
CA CYS A 34 2.98 -0.42 -4.70
C CYS A 34 3.08 -1.69 -5.54
N TYR A 35 4.07 -1.73 -6.44
CA TYR A 35 4.42 -2.94 -7.14
C TYR A 35 5.21 -3.85 -6.20
N TYR A 36 4.81 -5.13 -6.10
CA TYR A 36 5.50 -6.10 -5.24
C TYR A 36 6.11 -7.15 -6.16
N ALA A 37 7.41 -7.32 -6.06
CA ALA A 37 8.19 -8.07 -7.03
C ALA A 37 9.02 -9.16 -6.31
N PRO A 38 8.37 -10.24 -5.85
CA PRO A 38 9.04 -11.24 -5.01
C PRO A 38 10.17 -12.00 -5.71
N ASP A 39 10.07 -12.15 -7.03
CA ASP A 39 10.97 -12.99 -7.83
C ASP A 39 11.77 -12.16 -8.86
N MET A 40 11.74 -10.83 -8.75
CA MET A 40 12.42 -9.93 -9.67
C MET A 40 13.89 -9.76 -9.26
N SER A 41 14.79 -9.65 -10.25
CA SER A 41 16.20 -9.39 -9.97
C SER A 41 16.41 -7.96 -9.48
N ASP A 42 17.51 -7.71 -8.76
CA ASP A 42 17.92 -6.36 -8.34
C ASP A 42 18.04 -5.40 -9.52
N ASP A 43 18.60 -5.85 -10.65
CA ASP A 43 18.77 -5.01 -11.85
C ASP A 43 17.42 -4.61 -12.44
N ASP A 44 16.46 -5.54 -12.48
CA ASP A 44 15.11 -5.28 -12.96
C ASP A 44 14.34 -4.36 -11.99
N LEU A 45 14.52 -4.53 -10.67
CA LEU A 45 13.95 -3.65 -9.64
C LEU A 45 14.42 -2.21 -9.79
N LEU A 46 15.74 -2.02 -9.97
CA LEU A 46 16.35 -0.71 -10.19
C LEU A 46 15.87 -0.08 -11.50
N THR A 47 15.80 -0.88 -12.57
CA THR A 47 15.28 -0.44 -13.88
C THR A 47 13.82 0.01 -13.75
N LEU A 48 12.97 -0.80 -13.12
CA LEU A 48 11.56 -0.47 -12.90
C LEU A 48 11.40 0.80 -12.04
N ALA A 49 12.19 0.94 -10.97
CA ALA A 49 12.20 2.11 -10.12
C ALA A 49 12.57 3.38 -10.90
N ALA A 50 13.56 3.29 -11.78
CA ALA A 50 14.00 4.39 -12.63
C ALA A 50 12.95 4.76 -13.69
N GLU A 51 12.49 3.78 -14.48
CA GLU A 51 11.57 4.00 -15.60
C GLU A 51 10.20 4.52 -15.14
N GLU A 52 9.70 4.01 -14.02
CA GLU A 52 8.41 4.41 -13.47
C GLU A 52 8.52 5.46 -12.36
N ASN A 53 9.71 6.00 -12.07
CA ASN A 53 9.94 6.95 -10.98
C ASN A 53 9.28 6.49 -9.68
N ARG A 54 9.58 5.25 -9.27
CA ARG A 54 9.08 4.63 -8.03
C ARG A 54 10.14 4.72 -6.94
N VAL A 55 9.70 4.88 -5.71
CA VAL A 55 10.52 4.68 -4.53
C VAL A 55 10.76 3.18 -4.34
N LEU A 56 12.02 2.77 -4.30
CA LEU A 56 12.40 1.42 -3.92
C LEU A 56 12.31 1.25 -2.40
N LEU A 57 11.59 0.24 -1.96
CA LEU A 57 11.58 -0.22 -0.58
C LEU A 57 12.28 -1.58 -0.55
N THR A 58 13.31 -1.70 0.28
CA THR A 58 14.07 -2.96 0.43
C THR A 58 14.60 -3.12 1.84
N SER A 59 14.81 -4.36 2.28
CA SER A 59 15.60 -4.66 3.49
C SER A 59 17.06 -5.01 3.17
N ASP A 60 17.43 -5.04 1.88
CA ASP A 60 18.77 -5.33 1.39
C ASP A 60 19.59 -4.04 1.30
N GLU A 61 20.69 -3.99 2.06
CA GLU A 61 21.57 -2.82 2.15
C GLU A 61 22.38 -2.59 0.87
N GLU A 62 22.76 -3.67 0.18
CA GLU A 62 23.48 -3.58 -1.08
C GLU A 62 22.56 -3.00 -2.15
N LEU A 63 21.33 -3.50 -2.25
CA LEU A 63 20.34 -2.99 -3.19
C LEU A 63 19.99 -1.52 -2.93
N ASP A 64 19.76 -1.13 -1.67
CA ASP A 64 19.51 0.27 -1.29
C ASP A 64 20.69 1.18 -1.67
N THR A 65 21.91 0.77 -1.33
CA THR A 65 23.14 1.51 -1.67
C THR A 65 23.28 1.67 -3.18
N ARG A 66 23.01 0.61 -3.95
CA ARG A 66 23.03 0.63 -5.42
C ARG A 66 21.98 1.61 -5.96
N ALA A 67 20.75 1.59 -5.46
CA ALA A 67 19.70 2.52 -5.87
C ALA A 67 20.10 3.99 -5.62
N ILE A 68 20.59 4.30 -4.42
CA ILE A 68 21.06 5.65 -4.07
C ILE A 68 22.22 6.09 -4.98
N SER A 69 23.19 5.20 -5.25
CA SER A 69 24.33 5.51 -6.12
C SER A 69 23.93 5.83 -7.56
N GLN A 70 22.77 5.31 -8.02
CA GLN A 70 22.19 5.59 -9.33
C GLN A 70 21.24 6.81 -9.32
N GLY A 71 21.08 7.49 -8.17
CA GLY A 71 20.21 8.65 -8.01
C GLY A 71 18.72 8.31 -7.89
N LEU A 72 18.39 7.05 -7.61
CA LEU A 72 17.01 6.62 -7.39
C LEU A 72 16.54 6.96 -5.98
N LYS A 73 15.23 7.13 -5.80
CA LYS A 73 14.61 7.20 -4.48
C LYS A 73 14.58 5.80 -3.89
N SER A 74 15.16 5.61 -2.72
CA SER A 74 15.16 4.33 -2.00
C SER A 74 15.01 4.55 -0.50
N MET A 75 14.43 3.58 0.18
CA MET A 75 14.36 3.51 1.64
C MET A 75 14.72 2.09 2.09
N LEU A 76 15.82 1.99 2.84
CA LEU A 76 16.15 0.80 3.60
C LEU A 76 15.17 0.62 4.76
N VAL A 77 14.44 -0.49 4.76
CA VAL A 77 13.43 -0.81 5.78
C VAL A 77 13.92 -1.97 6.64
N ARG A 78 13.98 -1.74 7.95
CA ARG A 78 14.47 -2.72 8.95
C ARG A 78 13.64 -2.63 10.22
N GLY A 79 13.44 -3.77 10.87
CA GLY A 79 12.87 -3.84 12.21
C GLY A 79 11.97 -5.05 12.37
N ASP A 80 11.08 -5.00 13.35
CA ASP A 80 9.91 -5.86 13.33
C ASP A 80 8.89 -5.35 12.31
N VAL A 81 8.03 -6.24 11.83
CA VAL A 81 7.05 -5.97 10.76
C VAL A 81 6.22 -4.70 10.99
N ASP A 82 5.81 -4.44 12.24
CA ASP A 82 4.90 -3.32 12.51
C ASP A 82 5.69 -2.00 12.58
N ALA A 83 6.91 -2.04 13.12
CA ALA A 83 7.85 -0.93 13.08
C ALA A 83 8.26 -0.59 11.64
N GLU A 84 8.43 -1.59 10.78
CA GLU A 84 8.70 -1.40 9.35
C GLU A 84 7.56 -0.64 8.67
N VAL A 85 6.31 -1.09 8.83
CA VAL A 85 5.14 -0.40 8.26
C VAL A 85 5.02 1.03 8.81
N ALA A 86 5.15 1.20 10.12
CA ALA A 86 5.08 2.53 10.76
C ALA A 86 6.20 3.46 10.26
N SER A 87 7.41 2.94 10.05
CA SER A 87 8.55 3.72 9.54
C SER A 87 8.29 4.25 8.14
N VAL A 88 7.80 3.40 7.23
CA VAL A 88 7.44 3.78 5.85
C VAL A 88 6.29 4.78 5.87
N PHE A 89 5.25 4.53 6.68
CA PHE A 89 4.10 5.43 6.73
C PHE A 89 4.49 6.82 7.26
N ARG A 90 5.38 6.87 8.24
CA ARG A 90 5.90 8.13 8.77
C ARG A 90 6.73 8.88 7.74
N GLU A 91 7.67 8.21 7.08
CA GLU A 91 8.56 8.82 6.07
C GLU A 91 7.74 9.44 4.92
N PHE A 92 6.76 8.70 4.40
CA PHE A 92 5.94 9.13 3.27
C PHE A 92 4.64 9.83 3.66
N HIS A 93 4.48 10.18 4.94
CA HIS A 93 3.30 10.90 5.46
C HIS A 93 1.96 10.21 5.13
N ILE A 94 1.98 8.88 5.13
CA ILE A 94 0.82 8.04 4.86
C ILE A 94 -0.04 7.96 6.11
N ARG A 95 -1.31 8.32 5.96
CA ARG A 95 -2.30 8.15 7.03
C ARG A 95 -2.61 6.65 7.20
N PRO A 96 -2.48 6.07 8.40
CA PRO A 96 -2.84 4.69 8.68
C PRO A 96 -4.37 4.56 8.74
N GLU A 97 -5.00 4.62 7.58
CA GLU A 97 -6.45 4.45 7.45
C GLU A 97 -6.74 3.75 6.12
N VAL A 98 -7.58 2.71 6.18
CA VAL A 98 -8.02 1.98 4.99
C VAL A 98 -9.36 2.53 4.56
N ASN A 99 -9.38 3.13 3.37
CA ASN A 99 -10.60 3.54 2.70
C ASN A 99 -10.78 2.72 1.40
N PRO A 100 -11.79 1.84 1.30
CA PRO A 100 -11.99 0.99 0.13
C PRO A 100 -12.20 1.75 -1.18
N SER A 101 -12.64 3.01 -1.14
CA SER A 101 -12.86 3.82 -2.34
C SER A 101 -11.58 4.30 -3.01
N VAL A 102 -10.45 4.28 -2.30
CA VAL A 102 -9.12 4.66 -2.83
C VAL A 102 -8.13 3.50 -2.78
N ALA A 103 -8.42 2.46 -1.99
CA ALA A 103 -7.62 1.27 -1.86
C ALA A 103 -7.37 0.59 -3.22
N ARG A 104 -6.23 -0.08 -3.31
CA ARG A 104 -5.85 -0.93 -4.44
C ARG A 104 -5.98 -2.39 -4.04
N CYS A 105 -6.09 -3.24 -5.05
CA CYS A 105 -6.14 -4.68 -4.86
C CYS A 105 -4.89 -5.15 -4.10
N SER A 106 -5.10 -5.73 -2.93
CA SER A 106 -4.01 -6.29 -2.12
C SER A 106 -3.17 -7.33 -2.85
N LYS A 107 -3.75 -8.06 -3.81
CA LYS A 107 -3.06 -9.12 -4.55
C LYS A 107 -2.24 -8.58 -5.71
N CYS A 108 -2.82 -7.73 -6.56
CA CYS A 108 -2.21 -7.36 -7.84
C CYS A 108 -2.00 -5.84 -8.03
N ASN A 109 -2.23 -5.00 -7.02
CA ASN A 109 -2.11 -3.54 -7.08
C ASN A 109 -3.11 -2.83 -8.02
N GLY A 110 -4.00 -3.58 -8.67
CA GLY A 110 -5.02 -3.06 -9.58
C GLY A 110 -6.03 -2.16 -8.87
N ARG A 111 -6.66 -1.24 -9.62
CA ARG A 111 -7.71 -0.38 -9.08
C ARG A 111 -8.93 -1.20 -8.67
N LEU A 112 -9.61 -0.74 -7.62
CA LEU A 112 -10.86 -1.30 -7.14
C LEU A 112 -12.02 -0.44 -7.61
N THR A 113 -13.05 -1.09 -8.15
CA THR A 113 -14.29 -0.43 -8.56
C THR A 113 -15.39 -0.84 -7.59
N GLU A 114 -16.08 0.14 -6.99
CA GLU A 114 -17.26 -0.15 -6.19
C GLU A 114 -18.36 -0.73 -7.08
N VAL A 115 -18.91 -1.88 -6.70
CA VAL A 115 -20.00 -2.54 -7.41
C VAL A 115 -21.32 -2.04 -6.85
N GLN A 116 -22.12 -1.41 -7.72
CA GLN A 116 -23.42 -0.90 -7.34
C GLN A 116 -24.40 -2.04 -7.04
N ARG A 117 -25.45 -1.75 -6.26
CA ARG A 117 -26.41 -2.76 -5.77
C ARG A 117 -27.11 -3.51 -6.91
N ASP A 118 -27.44 -2.81 -7.99
CA ASP A 118 -28.05 -3.35 -9.21
C ASP A 118 -27.07 -4.16 -10.07
N GLU A 119 -25.77 -3.98 -9.87
CA GLU A 119 -24.70 -4.71 -10.56
C GLU A 119 -24.18 -5.94 -9.79
N LYS A 120 -24.74 -6.28 -8.60
CA LYS A 120 -24.30 -7.43 -7.79
C LYS A 120 -24.30 -8.76 -8.55
N SER A 121 -25.06 -8.88 -9.65
CA SER A 121 -25.03 -10.05 -10.54
C SER A 121 -23.64 -10.34 -11.11
N ARG A 122 -22.78 -9.32 -11.28
CA ARG A 122 -21.38 -9.44 -11.72
C ARG A 122 -20.50 -10.21 -10.73
N LEU A 123 -20.92 -10.30 -9.47
CA LEU A 123 -20.18 -10.98 -8.40
C LEU A 123 -20.54 -12.47 -8.26
N LYS A 124 -21.56 -12.93 -8.97
CA LYS A 124 -21.99 -14.34 -8.92
C LYS A 124 -20.87 -15.25 -9.43
N GLY A 125 -20.56 -16.28 -8.66
CA GLY A 125 -19.45 -17.20 -8.94
C GLY A 125 -18.07 -16.69 -8.52
N LEU A 126 -17.94 -15.43 -8.09
CA LEU A 126 -16.71 -14.89 -7.49
C LEU A 126 -16.73 -14.93 -5.96
N VAL A 127 -17.93 -14.91 -5.36
CA VAL A 127 -18.15 -15.06 -3.92
C VAL A 127 -19.31 -16.02 -3.65
N TYR A 128 -19.41 -16.52 -2.41
CA TYR A 128 -20.57 -17.31 -1.97
C TYR A 128 -21.86 -16.49 -2.01
N GLU A 129 -22.99 -17.12 -2.34
CA GLU A 129 -24.29 -16.44 -2.41
C GLU A 129 -24.67 -15.79 -1.07
N SER A 130 -24.40 -16.48 0.05
CA SER A 130 -24.63 -15.93 1.41
C SER A 130 -23.86 -14.63 1.67
N THR A 131 -22.70 -14.44 1.04
CA THR A 131 -21.96 -13.17 1.12
C THR A 131 -22.72 -12.06 0.40
N LEU A 132 -23.30 -12.33 -0.78
CA LEU A 132 -24.09 -11.35 -1.54
C LEU A 132 -25.37 -10.92 -0.81
N GLU A 133 -25.96 -11.86 -0.07
CA GLU A 133 -27.13 -11.63 0.77
C GLU A 133 -26.80 -10.81 2.02
N HIS A 134 -25.64 -11.09 2.65
CA HIS A 134 -25.28 -10.49 3.95
C HIS A 134 -24.64 -9.10 3.84
N TYR A 135 -23.94 -8.80 2.74
CA TYR A 135 -23.21 -7.54 2.57
C TYR A 135 -23.78 -6.68 1.45
N ASP A 136 -23.73 -5.37 1.64
CA ASP A 136 -24.29 -4.41 0.68
C ASP A 136 -23.26 -3.77 -0.24
N LYS A 137 -22.02 -3.60 0.22
CA LYS A 137 -20.96 -2.90 -0.50
C LYS A 137 -19.84 -3.86 -0.86
N PHE A 138 -19.47 -3.81 -2.14
CA PHE A 138 -18.43 -4.63 -2.72
C PHE A 138 -17.52 -3.79 -3.58
N TRP A 139 -16.26 -4.22 -3.65
CA TRP A 139 -15.26 -3.66 -4.54
C TRP A 139 -14.64 -4.78 -5.35
N LEU A 140 -14.65 -4.64 -6.68
CA LEU A 140 -14.11 -5.60 -7.62
C LEU A 140 -12.78 -5.08 -8.19
N CYS A 141 -11.76 -5.93 -8.20
CA CYS A 141 -10.57 -5.70 -9.01
C CYS A 141 -10.78 -6.25 -10.42
N GLU A 142 -10.86 -5.37 -11.42
CA GLU A 142 -11.05 -5.76 -12.82
C GLU A 142 -9.82 -6.50 -13.41
N SER A 143 -8.66 -6.43 -12.76
CA SER A 143 -7.42 -7.07 -13.24
C SER A 143 -7.30 -8.54 -12.82
N CYS A 144 -7.70 -8.88 -11.60
CA CYS A 144 -7.56 -10.25 -11.07
C CYS A 144 -8.86 -10.85 -10.51
N ASN A 145 -10.00 -10.19 -10.74
CA ASN A 145 -11.34 -10.60 -10.29
C ASN A 145 -11.48 -10.84 -8.77
N SER A 146 -10.58 -10.27 -7.96
CA SER A 146 -10.71 -10.33 -6.51
C SER A 146 -11.81 -9.40 -6.03
N VAL A 147 -12.67 -9.92 -5.16
CA VAL A 147 -13.82 -9.20 -4.57
C VAL A 147 -13.52 -8.89 -3.11
N TYR A 148 -13.76 -7.64 -2.72
CA TYR A 148 -13.58 -7.12 -1.37
C TYR A 148 -14.91 -6.60 -0.82
N PHE A 149 -15.12 -6.74 0.48
CA PHE A 149 -16.28 -6.22 1.21
C PHE A 149 -15.90 -6.05 2.69
N GLN A 150 -16.63 -5.20 3.41
CA GLN A 150 -16.37 -4.92 4.83
C GLN A 150 -16.96 -6.02 5.73
N GLY A 151 -16.33 -7.20 5.71
CA GLY A 151 -16.69 -8.34 6.57
C GLY A 151 -15.96 -8.36 7.91
N GLY A 152 -15.96 -9.52 8.58
CA GLY A 152 -15.32 -9.70 9.89
C GLY A 152 -13.83 -9.31 9.95
N HIS A 153 -13.11 -9.40 8.83
CA HIS A 153 -11.71 -8.97 8.71
C HIS A 153 -11.52 -7.45 8.87
N TRP A 154 -12.56 -6.64 8.66
CA TRP A 154 -12.48 -5.18 8.75
C TRP A 154 -12.07 -4.72 10.14
N LYS A 155 -12.59 -5.37 11.19
CA LYS A 155 -12.22 -5.06 12.59
C LYS A 155 -10.72 -5.24 12.83
N ASN A 156 -10.13 -6.29 12.27
CA ASN A 156 -8.70 -6.55 12.40
C ASN A 156 -7.86 -5.51 11.62
N ILE A 157 -8.34 -5.09 10.45
CA ILE A 157 -7.71 -4.00 9.67
C ILE A 157 -7.72 -2.70 10.47
N THR A 158 -8.86 -2.32 11.04
CA THR A 158 -8.99 -1.09 11.84
C THR A 158 -8.09 -1.14 13.07
N ALA A 159 -8.12 -2.24 13.84
CA ALA A 159 -7.26 -2.39 15.02
C ALA A 159 -5.76 -2.36 14.67
N TYR A 160 -5.38 -2.93 13.52
CA TYR A 160 -4.00 -2.85 13.05
C TYR A 160 -3.60 -1.42 12.69
N MET A 161 -4.47 -0.68 11.98
CA MET A 161 -4.25 0.72 11.64
C MET A 161 -4.13 1.62 12.87
N GLU A 162 -4.96 1.40 13.89
CA GLU A 162 -4.85 2.10 15.19
C GLU A 162 -3.48 1.86 15.83
N ARG A 163 -3.02 0.60 15.85
CA ARG A 163 -1.68 0.27 16.37
C ARG A 163 -0.56 0.95 15.59
N ILE A 164 -0.62 0.97 14.26
CA ILE A 164 0.37 1.69 13.43
C ILE A 164 0.34 3.19 13.73
N GLN A 165 -0.85 3.78 13.91
CA GLN A 165 -1.01 5.18 14.26
C GLN A 165 -0.37 5.52 15.62
N GLU A 166 -0.51 4.66 16.62
CA GLU A 166 0.14 4.79 17.93
C GLU A 166 1.67 4.75 17.78
N MET A 167 2.20 3.76 17.06
CA MET A 167 3.65 3.62 16.81
C MET A 167 4.24 4.82 16.05
N MET A 168 3.48 5.43 15.15
CA MET A 168 3.88 6.67 14.46
C MET A 168 3.93 7.88 15.41
N GLY A 169 3.10 7.90 16.46
CA GLY A 169 2.99 8.98 17.44
C GLY A 169 4.00 8.90 18.59
N ASP A 170 4.42 7.69 18.97
CA ASP A 170 5.27 7.42 20.13
C ASP A 170 6.75 7.86 19.98
N THR A 171 7.12 8.53 18.89
CA THR A 171 8.48 9.09 18.74
C THR A 171 8.65 10.46 19.41
N ARG A 172 8.04 10.66 20.59
CA ARG A 172 8.29 11.81 21.47
C ARG A 172 8.73 11.37 22.86
N SER A 173 9.94 10.81 22.96
CA SER A 173 10.84 11.07 24.08
C SER A 173 12.24 10.46 23.86
N SER A 174 13.13 11.26 23.29
CA SER A 174 14.43 11.46 23.93
C SER A 174 14.75 12.96 23.85
N PRO A 175 14.35 13.76 24.84
CA PRO A 175 15.19 14.87 25.26
C PRO A 175 16.31 14.30 26.13
N ASP A 176 17.48 14.93 26.03
CA ASP A 176 18.69 14.72 26.84
C ASP A 176 19.55 13.51 26.39
N ALA A 177 20.88 13.59 26.25
CA ALA A 177 21.87 14.66 26.29
C ALA A 177 23.21 14.04 25.82
#